data_AF-A0A800CKS0-F1
#
_entry.id   AF-A0A800CKS0-F1
#
_cell.length_a   1.000
_cell.length_b   1.000
_cell.length_c   1.000
_cell.angle_alpha   90.00
_cell.angle_beta   90.00
_cell.angle_gamma   90.00
#
_symmetry.space_group_name_H-M   'P 1'
#
loop_
_entity.id
_entity.type
_entity.pdbx_description
1 polymer ?
#
loop_
_entity_poly.entity_id
_entity_poly.type
_entity_poly.pdbx_seq_one_letter_code
_entity_poly.pdbx_strand_id
1 'polypeptide(L)'
;MLDFSLSEEHRILRRTVRRFVAEEVEPVASEFEDEEIVKGVIQRAGEAGILGLPIPGRHGGSGASGIEGSIVLEELAAGDGGLATAIGASWLAMTPILIAGTEEQHERFLPPLNSGLACMAMTEPAGGSDIENPLMELKTVRTIAKEDGNGYILNGTKIWPSNSGNAELYVILATVEPPGGVAGSAFFVVPKEADGLSFGQPIPKMGMEADRNTEIFFDDVRVPKENVIGEIGEGAKILEQTVMYNRPGAGAIAVGIARDAYEKALKYAKERVIEGIPLAEHELIQAKFAQMAMKIDAARLLVQRAVWANATGKGTLSWANMAKVSSS
;
A
#
# COMPACT_ATOMS: atom_id res chain seq x y z
N MET A 1 1.72 -32.75 -5.37
CA MET A 1 2.47 -32.48 -4.12
C MET A 1 2.51 -30.97 -3.97
N LEU A 2 2.25 -30.42 -2.78
CA LEU A 2 2.36 -28.98 -2.54
C LEU A 2 3.84 -28.62 -2.33
N ASP A 3 4.29 -27.52 -2.94
CA ASP A 3 5.65 -26.99 -2.81
C ASP A 3 5.56 -25.54 -2.31
N PHE A 4 6.23 -25.26 -1.19
CA PHE A 4 6.27 -23.94 -0.54
C PHE A 4 7.61 -23.23 -0.76
N SER A 5 8.49 -23.80 -1.57
CA SER A 5 9.78 -23.21 -1.87
C SER A 5 9.64 -22.01 -2.82
N LEU A 6 10.42 -20.96 -2.54
CA LEU A 6 10.59 -19.85 -3.47
C LEU A 6 11.38 -20.34 -4.71
N SER A 7 11.03 -19.84 -5.89
CA SER A 7 11.86 -20.01 -7.10
C SER A 7 13.22 -19.33 -6.89
N GLU A 8 14.19 -19.62 -7.76
CA GLU A 8 15.49 -18.94 -7.67
C GLU A 8 15.37 -17.44 -7.94
N GLU A 9 14.49 -17.03 -8.87
CA GLU A 9 14.18 -15.63 -9.14
C GLU A 9 13.63 -14.93 -7.89
N HIS A 10 12.66 -15.54 -7.20
CA HIS A 10 12.12 -15.02 -5.94
C HIS A 10 13.21 -14.91 -4.85
N ARG A 11 14.16 -15.86 -4.78
CA ARG A 11 15.27 -15.79 -3.83
C ARG A 11 16.25 -14.67 -4.17
N ILE A 12 16.53 -14.44 -5.46
CA ILE A 12 17.37 -13.34 -5.94
C ILE A 12 16.69 -12.00 -5.61
N LEU A 13 15.40 -11.86 -5.91
CA LEU A 13 14.62 -10.66 -5.56
C LEU A 13 14.70 -10.38 -4.07
N ARG A 14 14.39 -11.38 -3.23
CA ARG A 14 14.46 -11.25 -1.77
C ARG A 14 15.83 -10.79 -1.27
N ARG A 15 16.91 -11.39 -1.78
CA ARG A 15 18.29 -10.98 -1.42
C ARG A 15 18.60 -9.56 -1.86
N THR A 16 18.09 -9.14 -3.01
CA THR A 16 18.31 -7.80 -3.56
C THR A 16 17.63 -6.74 -2.73
N VAL A 17 16.35 -6.93 -2.40
CA VAL A 17 15.59 -5.99 -1.54
C VAL A 17 16.17 -5.96 -0.14
N ARG A 18 16.55 -7.11 0.42
CA ARG A 18 17.21 -7.16 1.73
C ARG A 18 18.51 -6.37 1.78
N ARG A 19 19.31 -6.43 0.70
CA ARG A 19 20.53 -5.62 0.60
C ARG A 19 20.19 -4.13 0.52
N PHE A 20 19.20 -3.76 -0.31
CA PHE A 20 18.71 -2.38 -0.35
C PHE A 20 18.27 -1.88 1.04
N VAL A 21 17.54 -2.69 1.81
CA VAL A 21 17.13 -2.35 3.17
C VAL A 21 18.33 -2.11 4.08
N ALA A 22 19.30 -3.03 4.09
CA ALA A 22 20.49 -2.91 4.94
C ALA A 22 21.39 -1.71 4.57
N GLU A 23 21.47 -1.37 3.28
CA GLU A 23 22.37 -0.32 2.78
C GLU A 23 21.71 1.06 2.77
N GLU A 24 20.42 1.14 2.46
CA GLU A 24 19.74 2.41 2.14
C GLU A 24 18.67 2.83 3.16
N VAL A 25 18.16 1.88 3.95
CA VAL A 25 17.03 2.11 4.87
C VAL A 25 17.49 2.06 6.32
N GLU A 26 18.04 0.93 6.77
CA GLU A 26 18.45 0.72 8.17
C GLU A 26 19.37 1.81 8.74
N PRO A 27 20.35 2.36 7.99
CA PRO A 27 21.25 3.39 8.53
C PRO A 27 20.57 4.71 8.89
N VAL A 28 19.39 4.98 8.32
CA VAL A 28 18.67 6.26 8.46
C VAL A 28 17.26 6.11 9.02
N ALA A 29 16.79 4.88 9.28
CA ALA A 29 15.41 4.60 9.69
C ALA A 29 14.98 5.31 10.98
N SER A 30 15.91 5.55 11.91
CA SER A 30 15.63 6.29 13.15
C SER A 30 15.39 7.79 12.93
N GLU A 31 15.65 8.31 11.73
CA GLU A 31 15.54 9.73 11.37
C GLU A 31 14.38 9.99 10.41
N PHE A 32 13.46 9.03 10.23
CA PHE A 32 12.32 9.13 9.31
C PHE A 32 11.23 10.12 9.73
N GLU A 33 11.41 10.84 10.83
CA GLU A 33 10.67 12.07 11.11
C GLU A 33 11.10 13.23 10.17
N ASP A 34 12.30 13.16 9.58
CA ASP A 34 12.78 14.11 8.57
C ASP A 34 12.32 13.70 7.15
N GLU A 35 11.45 14.53 6.58
CA GLU A 35 10.85 14.30 5.28
C GLU A 35 11.86 14.26 4.11
N GLU A 36 12.98 15.00 4.20
CA GLU A 36 13.99 15.00 3.15
C GLU A 36 14.81 13.70 3.16
N ILE A 37 15.01 13.10 4.35
CA ILE A 37 15.61 11.76 4.47
C ILE A 37 14.70 10.72 3.82
N VAL A 38 13.40 10.73 4.17
CA VAL A 38 12.41 9.80 3.60
C VAL A 38 12.36 9.95 2.08
N LYS A 39 12.29 11.18 1.56
CA LYS A 39 12.30 11.48 0.13
C LYS A 39 13.54 10.94 -0.56
N GLY A 40 14.72 11.07 0.05
CA GLY A 40 15.96 10.51 -0.46
C GLY A 40 15.92 8.98 -0.55
N VAL A 41 15.36 8.29 0.44
CA VAL A 41 15.19 6.82 0.41
C VAL A 41 14.19 6.40 -0.66
N ILE A 42 13.05 7.11 -0.78
CA ILE A 42 12.04 6.86 -1.82
C ILE A 42 12.63 7.03 -3.23
N GLN A 43 13.45 8.06 -3.45
CA GLN A 43 14.14 8.24 -4.73
C GLN A 43 15.04 7.04 -5.05
N ARG A 44 15.85 6.58 -4.09
CA ARG A 44 16.70 5.39 -4.28
C ARG A 44 15.88 4.12 -4.49
N ALA A 45 14.71 3.99 -3.85
CA ALA A 45 13.78 2.90 -4.11
C ALA A 45 13.24 2.94 -5.56
N GLY A 46 12.95 4.13 -6.09
CA GLY A 46 12.60 4.34 -7.50
C GLY A 46 13.73 3.94 -8.44
N GLU A 47 14.96 4.39 -8.18
CA GLU A 47 16.16 4.03 -8.95
C GLU A 47 16.44 2.52 -8.93
N ALA A 48 16.14 1.84 -7.83
CA ALA A 48 16.22 0.38 -7.68
C ALA A 48 15.06 -0.37 -8.36
N GLY A 49 14.09 0.34 -8.97
CA GLY A 49 12.93 -0.25 -9.64
C GLY A 49 11.85 -0.78 -8.68
N ILE A 50 11.92 -0.45 -7.39
CA ILE A 50 10.97 -0.92 -6.38
C ILE A 50 9.61 -0.23 -6.55
N LEU A 51 9.57 1.08 -6.81
CA LEU A 51 8.29 1.80 -6.95
C LEU A 51 7.48 1.31 -8.15
N GLY A 52 8.12 1.15 -9.30
CA GLY A 52 7.51 0.67 -10.54
C GLY A 52 7.28 -0.84 -10.62
N LEU A 53 7.46 -1.57 -9.52
CA LEU A 53 7.35 -3.03 -9.49
C LEU A 53 6.04 -3.58 -10.12
N PRO A 54 4.82 -3.08 -9.79
CA PRO A 54 3.58 -3.57 -10.37
C PRO A 54 3.29 -3.02 -11.78
N ILE A 55 4.04 -2.03 -12.25
CA ILE A 55 3.78 -1.37 -13.53
C ILE A 55 4.23 -2.29 -14.68
N PRO A 56 3.41 -2.52 -15.72
CA PRO A 56 3.81 -3.36 -16.85
C PRO A 56 5.08 -2.86 -17.55
N GLY A 57 5.89 -3.78 -18.07
CA GLY A 57 7.17 -3.45 -18.71
C GLY A 57 7.06 -2.44 -19.86
N ARG A 58 5.96 -2.45 -20.62
CA ARG A 58 5.71 -1.47 -21.70
C ARG A 58 5.54 -0.02 -21.20
N HIS A 59 5.29 0.17 -19.91
CA HIS A 59 5.18 1.47 -19.24
C HIS A 59 6.34 1.75 -18.27
N GLY A 60 7.45 0.98 -18.38
CA GLY A 60 8.71 1.25 -17.67
C GLY A 60 8.92 0.50 -16.36
N GLY A 61 7.95 -0.30 -15.90
CA GLY A 61 8.08 -1.11 -14.69
C GLY A 61 8.57 -2.54 -14.95
N SER A 62 8.45 -3.42 -13.96
CA SER A 62 8.80 -4.85 -14.10
C SER A 62 7.60 -5.77 -14.35
N GLY A 63 6.38 -5.30 -14.10
CA GLY A 63 5.16 -6.10 -14.18
C GLY A 63 5.16 -7.29 -13.22
N ALA A 64 5.73 -7.10 -12.02
CA ALA A 64 5.93 -8.19 -11.08
C ALA A 64 4.59 -8.72 -10.57
N SER A 65 4.58 -10.00 -10.29
CA SER A 65 3.45 -10.73 -9.74
C SER A 65 3.17 -10.37 -8.28
N GLY A 66 1.99 -10.72 -7.78
CA GLY A 66 1.61 -10.48 -6.39
C GLY A 66 2.51 -11.20 -5.36
N ILE A 67 3.16 -12.31 -5.72
CA ILE A 67 4.12 -12.99 -4.85
C ILE A 67 5.45 -12.23 -4.77
N GLU A 68 5.89 -11.63 -5.88
CA GLU A 68 7.08 -10.77 -5.89
C GLU A 68 6.82 -9.49 -5.08
N GLY A 69 5.65 -8.88 -5.26
CA GLY A 69 5.20 -7.74 -4.45
C GLY A 69 5.17 -8.05 -2.96
N SER A 70 4.65 -9.23 -2.55
CA SER A 70 4.62 -9.59 -1.12
C SER A 70 6.01 -9.86 -0.54
N ILE A 71 6.93 -10.46 -1.31
CA ILE A 71 8.33 -10.62 -0.90
C ILE A 71 8.98 -9.26 -0.67
N VAL A 72 8.81 -8.32 -1.61
CA VAL A 72 9.40 -6.98 -1.54
C VAL A 72 8.87 -6.23 -0.32
N LEU A 73 7.56 -6.21 -0.09
CA LEU A 73 6.95 -5.54 1.06
C LEU A 73 7.36 -6.18 2.39
N GLU A 74 7.47 -7.51 2.47
CA GLU A 74 7.94 -8.18 3.70
C GLU A 74 9.39 -7.80 4.02
N GLU A 75 10.27 -7.74 3.01
CA GLU A 75 11.67 -7.34 3.23
C GLU A 75 11.80 -5.86 3.59
N LEU A 76 11.07 -4.96 2.91
CA LEU A 76 11.06 -3.53 3.25
C LEU A 76 10.57 -3.29 4.68
N ALA A 77 9.46 -3.96 5.07
CA ALA A 77 8.84 -3.77 6.37
C ALA A 77 9.67 -4.34 7.53
N ALA A 78 10.59 -5.26 7.25
CA ALA A 78 11.57 -5.70 8.24
C ALA A 78 12.65 -4.63 8.50
N GLY A 79 12.90 -3.74 7.54
CA GLY A 79 13.73 -2.55 7.75
C GLY A 79 12.97 -1.42 8.43
N ASP A 80 11.88 -0.98 7.79
CA ASP A 80 10.98 0.03 8.34
C ASP A 80 9.54 -0.16 7.84
N GLY A 81 8.59 -0.20 8.78
CA GLY A 81 7.18 -0.40 8.48
C GLY A 81 6.51 0.81 7.80
N GLY A 82 6.98 2.03 8.07
CA GLY A 82 6.44 3.26 7.49
C GLY A 82 6.80 3.37 6.01
N LEU A 83 8.06 3.12 5.66
CA LEU A 83 8.54 3.10 4.29
C LEU A 83 7.83 2.02 3.46
N ALA A 84 7.68 0.83 4.02
CA ALA A 84 6.93 -0.25 3.36
C ALA A 84 5.45 0.13 3.16
N THR A 85 4.85 0.83 4.10
CA THR A 85 3.49 1.39 3.99
C THR A 85 3.40 2.43 2.88
N ALA A 86 4.31 3.41 2.84
CA ALA A 86 4.34 4.45 1.82
C ALA A 86 4.44 3.85 0.39
N ILE A 87 5.34 2.89 0.19
CA ILE A 87 5.51 2.20 -1.10
C ILE A 87 4.29 1.33 -1.43
N GLY A 88 3.82 0.52 -0.47
CA GLY A 88 2.65 -0.34 -0.66
C GLY A 88 1.37 0.45 -0.94
N ALA A 89 1.19 1.61 -0.31
CA ALA A 89 0.06 2.52 -0.56
C ALA A 89 0.12 3.15 -1.95
N SER A 90 1.32 3.40 -2.47
CA SER A 90 1.50 3.81 -3.87
C SER A 90 1.00 2.73 -4.83
N TRP A 91 1.33 1.46 -4.59
CA TRP A 91 0.83 0.33 -5.40
C TRP A 91 -0.68 0.14 -5.29
N LEU A 92 -1.25 0.34 -4.10
CA LEU A 92 -2.70 0.39 -3.90
C LEU A 92 -3.34 1.46 -4.78
N ALA A 93 -2.78 2.68 -4.80
CA ALA A 93 -3.28 3.79 -5.61
C ALA A 93 -3.14 3.55 -7.12
N MET A 94 -2.12 2.82 -7.56
CA MET A 94 -1.96 2.42 -8.97
C MET A 94 -3.02 1.41 -9.42
N THR A 95 -3.57 0.62 -8.49
CA THR A 95 -4.40 -0.54 -8.84
C THR A 95 -5.67 -0.19 -9.62
N PRO A 96 -6.49 0.82 -9.24
CA PRO A 96 -7.62 1.26 -10.05
C PRO A 96 -7.23 1.56 -11.51
N ILE A 97 -6.09 2.25 -11.70
CA ILE A 97 -5.56 2.59 -13.03
C ILE A 97 -5.21 1.29 -13.76
N LEU A 98 -4.46 0.39 -13.14
CA LEU A 98 -4.02 -0.87 -13.74
C LEU A 98 -5.18 -1.77 -14.18
N ILE A 99 -6.27 -1.84 -13.41
CA ILE A 99 -7.36 -2.80 -13.65
C ILE A 99 -8.54 -2.23 -14.46
N ALA A 100 -8.73 -0.91 -14.44
CA ALA A 100 -9.89 -0.26 -15.05
C ALA A 100 -9.54 0.95 -15.93
N GLY A 101 -8.25 1.30 -16.05
CA GLY A 101 -7.79 2.36 -16.94
C GLY A 101 -7.71 1.93 -18.41
N THR A 102 -7.86 2.89 -19.32
CA THR A 102 -7.58 2.68 -20.75
C THR A 102 -6.08 2.65 -21.03
N GLU A 103 -5.67 2.22 -22.22
CA GLU A 103 -4.25 2.21 -22.60
C GLU A 103 -3.67 3.65 -22.60
N GLU A 104 -4.42 4.64 -23.05
CA GLU A 104 -4.00 6.05 -22.99
C GLU A 104 -3.80 6.53 -21.55
N GLN A 105 -4.65 6.07 -20.62
CA GLN A 105 -4.49 6.36 -19.20
C GLN A 105 -3.27 5.64 -18.61
N HIS A 106 -2.98 4.40 -19.06
CA HIS A 106 -1.78 3.68 -18.64
C HIS A 106 -0.51 4.37 -19.12
N GLU A 107 -0.45 4.76 -20.40
CA GLU A 107 0.66 5.51 -20.99
C GLU A 107 0.91 6.86 -20.31
N ARG A 108 -0.16 7.52 -19.85
CA ARG A 108 -0.05 8.83 -19.19
C ARG A 108 0.27 8.74 -17.71
N PHE A 109 -0.39 7.87 -16.96
CA PHE A 109 -0.37 7.90 -15.50
C PHE A 109 0.62 6.93 -14.86
N LEU A 110 0.99 5.83 -15.52
CA LEU A 110 1.92 4.87 -14.91
C LEU A 110 3.39 5.31 -14.98
N PRO A 111 3.93 5.83 -16.11
CA PRO A 111 5.37 6.12 -16.20
C PRO A 111 5.93 7.04 -15.11
N PRO A 112 5.24 8.12 -14.68
CA PRO A 112 5.71 8.95 -13.56
C PRO A 112 5.86 8.19 -12.24
N LEU A 113 5.11 7.12 -12.06
CA LEU A 113 5.07 6.32 -10.83
C LEU A 113 6.18 5.25 -10.76
N ASN A 114 7.04 5.16 -11.79
CA ASN A 114 8.27 4.36 -11.69
C ASN A 114 9.26 4.94 -10.69
N SER A 115 9.23 6.26 -10.47
CA SER A 115 10.11 6.99 -9.54
C SER A 115 9.35 7.91 -8.58
N GLY A 116 8.04 8.10 -8.76
CA GLY A 116 7.18 8.90 -7.89
C GLY A 116 6.21 8.05 -7.05
N LEU A 117 5.67 8.66 -6.00
CA LEU A 117 4.61 8.06 -5.18
C LEU A 117 3.22 8.41 -5.73
N ALA A 118 2.26 7.52 -5.49
CA ALA A 118 0.84 7.76 -5.69
C ALA A 118 0.10 7.73 -4.33
N CYS A 119 -1.04 8.43 -4.30
CA CYS A 119 -1.88 8.56 -3.11
C CYS A 119 -3.31 8.12 -3.45
N MET A 120 -3.86 7.16 -2.72
CA MET A 120 -5.27 6.81 -2.83
C MET A 120 -6.05 7.50 -1.73
N ALA A 121 -7.05 8.31 -2.08
CA ALA A 121 -7.82 9.08 -1.11
C ALA A 121 -9.30 8.68 -1.14
N MET A 122 -9.71 7.97 -0.10
CA MET A 122 -11.08 7.44 0.05
C MET A 122 -11.74 8.00 1.30
N THR A 123 -11.07 7.85 2.44
CA THR A 123 -11.54 8.22 3.78
C THR A 123 -11.80 9.72 3.92
N GLU A 124 -12.89 10.03 4.60
CA GLU A 124 -13.34 11.39 4.87
C GLU A 124 -13.55 11.60 6.37
N PRO A 125 -13.56 12.85 6.87
CA PRO A 125 -13.87 13.11 8.28
C PRO A 125 -15.21 12.52 8.73
N ALA A 126 -16.16 12.35 7.79
CA ALA A 126 -17.48 11.80 8.05
C ALA A 126 -17.54 10.26 8.06
N GLY A 127 -16.53 9.55 7.55
CA GLY A 127 -16.59 8.09 7.37
C GLY A 127 -15.30 7.47 6.80
N GLY A 128 -15.04 6.22 7.19
CA GLY A 128 -13.87 5.44 6.80
C GLY A 128 -14.19 3.95 6.64
N SER A 129 -14.44 3.23 7.75
CA SER A 129 -14.72 1.78 7.69
C SER A 129 -15.99 1.42 6.90
N ASP A 130 -16.91 2.35 6.79
CA ASP A 130 -18.15 2.25 6.04
C ASP A 130 -17.96 2.44 4.53
N ILE A 131 -16.80 2.89 4.08
CA ILE A 131 -16.39 2.88 2.66
C ILE A 131 -16.07 1.44 2.22
N GLU A 132 -15.32 0.69 3.04
CA GLU A 132 -14.89 -0.69 2.77
C GLU A 132 -15.77 -1.74 3.48
N ASN A 133 -17.04 -1.39 3.77
CA ASN A 133 -17.95 -2.33 4.43
C ASN A 133 -18.37 -3.46 3.46
N PRO A 134 -18.90 -4.59 3.94
CA PRO A 134 -19.25 -5.74 3.08
C PRO A 134 -20.27 -5.45 1.97
N LEU A 135 -21.03 -4.35 2.08
CA LEU A 135 -22.02 -3.91 1.10
C LEU A 135 -21.48 -2.83 0.15
N MET A 136 -20.29 -2.27 0.41
CA MET A 136 -19.62 -1.24 -0.39
C MET A 136 -20.56 -0.10 -0.85
N GLU A 137 -21.48 0.34 0.01
CA GLU A 137 -22.56 1.25 -0.39
C GLU A 137 -22.10 2.71 -0.61
N LEU A 138 -20.91 3.06 -0.10
CA LEU A 138 -20.27 4.38 -0.24
C LEU A 138 -21.13 5.58 0.22
N LYS A 139 -22.12 5.33 1.09
CA LYS A 139 -23.15 6.33 1.50
C LYS A 139 -22.59 7.57 2.21
N THR A 140 -21.38 7.49 2.73
CA THR A 140 -20.74 8.56 3.50
C THR A 140 -19.65 9.30 2.73
N VAL A 141 -19.38 8.92 1.48
CA VAL A 141 -18.53 9.71 0.59
C VAL A 141 -19.27 11.01 0.25
N ARG A 142 -18.75 12.14 0.74
CA ARG A 142 -19.26 13.50 0.57
C ARG A 142 -18.42 14.34 -0.39
N THR A 143 -17.27 13.86 -0.84
CA THR A 143 -16.54 14.50 -1.94
C THR A 143 -17.37 14.39 -3.22
N ILE A 144 -17.78 15.54 -3.75
CA ILE A 144 -18.69 15.65 -4.91
C ILE A 144 -17.86 15.95 -6.16
N ALA A 145 -18.17 15.27 -7.25
CA ALA A 145 -17.74 15.60 -8.60
C ALA A 145 -18.94 16.13 -9.39
N LYS A 146 -18.94 17.41 -9.72
CA LYS A 146 -20.01 18.05 -10.50
C LYS A 146 -19.60 18.13 -11.97
N GLU A 147 -20.46 17.70 -12.89
CA GLU A 147 -20.19 17.86 -14.33
C GLU A 147 -19.97 19.34 -14.70
N ASP A 148 -18.89 19.62 -15.42
CA ASP A 148 -18.55 20.95 -15.95
C ASP A 148 -17.91 20.80 -17.34
N GLY A 149 -18.68 21.11 -18.39
CA GLY A 149 -18.20 21.04 -19.77
C GLY A 149 -17.73 19.63 -20.17
N ASN A 150 -16.42 19.48 -20.40
CA ASN A 150 -15.78 18.22 -20.80
C ASN A 150 -15.12 17.47 -19.62
N GLY A 151 -15.48 17.80 -18.39
CA GLY A 151 -14.93 17.17 -17.20
C GLY A 151 -15.81 17.37 -15.98
N TYR A 152 -15.15 17.43 -14.82
CA TYR A 152 -15.78 17.55 -13.52
C TYR A 152 -15.07 18.59 -12.67
N ILE A 153 -15.82 19.19 -11.75
CA ILE A 153 -15.29 20.00 -10.66
C ILE A 153 -15.43 19.19 -9.38
N LEU A 154 -14.31 18.92 -8.71
CA LEU A 154 -14.26 18.20 -7.44
C LEU A 154 -14.26 19.18 -6.26
N ASN A 155 -15.14 18.92 -5.30
CA ASN A 155 -15.21 19.65 -4.04
C ASN A 155 -15.34 18.68 -2.86
N GLY A 156 -14.56 18.88 -1.81
CA GLY A 156 -14.64 18.04 -0.61
C GLY A 156 -13.35 17.98 0.20
N THR A 157 -13.30 17.01 1.10
CA THR A 157 -12.16 16.81 2.01
C THR A 157 -11.91 15.32 2.23
N LYS A 158 -10.65 14.92 2.12
CA LYS A 158 -10.16 13.58 2.47
C LYS A 158 -9.24 13.68 3.68
N ILE A 159 -9.12 12.59 4.44
CA ILE A 159 -8.25 12.52 5.63
C ILE A 159 -7.66 11.12 5.77
N TRP A 160 -6.44 11.05 6.30
CA TRP A 160 -5.61 9.84 6.43
C TRP A 160 -4.97 9.22 5.18
N PRO A 161 -5.08 9.75 3.94
CA PRO A 161 -4.44 9.08 2.82
C PRO A 161 -2.91 9.11 2.95
N SER A 162 -2.29 7.94 2.86
CA SER A 162 -0.85 7.77 2.76
C SER A 162 -0.26 8.54 1.57
N ASN A 163 0.97 8.99 1.71
CA ASN A 163 1.70 9.82 0.75
C ASN A 163 1.07 11.19 0.43
N SER A 164 0.11 11.67 1.22
CA SER A 164 -0.56 12.95 0.92
C SER A 164 0.36 14.15 1.11
N GLY A 165 0.40 15.03 0.10
CA GLY A 165 1.38 16.12 -0.03
C GLY A 165 2.69 15.71 -0.71
N ASN A 166 3.00 14.41 -0.76
CA ASN A 166 4.25 13.88 -1.31
C ASN A 166 4.05 13.09 -2.63
N ALA A 167 2.83 12.70 -2.96
CA ALA A 167 2.51 11.96 -4.18
C ALA A 167 2.48 12.85 -5.43
N GLU A 168 2.82 12.25 -6.57
CA GLU A 168 2.73 12.83 -7.92
C GLU A 168 1.30 12.79 -8.46
N LEU A 169 0.58 11.70 -8.15
CA LEU A 169 -0.79 11.45 -8.59
C LEU A 169 -1.68 11.05 -7.40
N TYR A 170 -2.89 11.59 -7.41
CA TYR A 170 -3.92 11.35 -6.40
C TYR A 170 -5.12 10.64 -7.03
N VAL A 171 -5.43 9.44 -6.57
CA VAL A 171 -6.57 8.63 -7.03
C VAL A 171 -7.69 8.77 -6.02
N ILE A 172 -8.71 9.55 -6.40
CA ILE A 172 -9.76 10.04 -5.51
C ILE A 172 -11.04 9.26 -5.73
N LEU A 173 -11.58 8.66 -4.66
CA LEU A 173 -12.95 8.15 -4.67
C LEU A 173 -13.92 9.30 -4.36
N ALA A 174 -14.82 9.60 -5.30
CA ALA A 174 -15.84 10.64 -5.14
C ALA A 174 -17.21 10.16 -5.67
N THR A 175 -18.25 10.95 -5.39
CA THR A 175 -19.60 10.73 -5.94
C THR A 175 -19.98 11.83 -6.93
N VAL A 176 -20.50 11.46 -8.09
CA VAL A 176 -20.98 12.39 -9.11
C VAL A 176 -22.33 12.99 -8.69
N GLU A 177 -22.53 14.28 -8.91
CA GLU A 177 -23.77 15.00 -8.59
C GLU A 177 -24.90 14.66 -9.60
N PRO A 178 -26.14 14.37 -9.17
CA PRO A 178 -26.59 14.26 -7.77
C PRO A 178 -26.06 12.98 -7.10
N PRO A 179 -25.67 13.03 -5.80
CA PRO A 179 -25.09 11.87 -5.11
C PRO A 179 -25.97 10.62 -5.18
N GLY A 180 -25.41 9.53 -5.70
CA GLY A 180 -26.14 8.29 -6.00
C GLY A 180 -25.69 7.06 -5.21
N GLY A 181 -24.86 7.23 -4.18
CA GLY A 181 -24.17 6.10 -3.53
C GLY A 181 -23.33 5.33 -4.55
N VAL A 182 -23.49 4.01 -4.62
CA VAL A 182 -22.81 3.15 -5.60
C VAL A 182 -22.97 3.66 -7.03
N ALA A 183 -24.20 4.00 -7.45
CA ALA A 183 -24.48 4.39 -8.83
C ALA A 183 -23.82 5.72 -9.25
N GLY A 184 -23.47 6.57 -8.28
CA GLY A 184 -22.73 7.81 -8.52
C GLY A 184 -21.23 7.69 -8.23
N SER A 185 -20.73 6.52 -7.81
CA SER A 185 -19.34 6.39 -7.36
C SER A 185 -18.36 6.28 -8.54
N ALA A 186 -17.23 6.98 -8.45
CA ALA A 186 -16.18 6.93 -9.47
C ALA A 186 -14.81 7.25 -8.87
N PHE A 187 -13.76 6.84 -9.60
CA PHE A 187 -12.38 7.21 -9.32
C PHE A 187 -11.91 8.30 -10.28
N PHE A 188 -11.22 9.30 -9.74
CA PHE A 188 -10.65 10.42 -10.47
C PHE A 188 -9.15 10.48 -10.23
N VAL A 189 -8.35 10.64 -11.29
CA VAL A 189 -6.91 10.90 -11.17
C VAL A 189 -6.66 12.40 -11.18
N VAL A 190 -6.08 12.93 -10.12
CA VAL A 190 -5.73 14.34 -9.97
C VAL A 190 -4.21 14.47 -9.86
N PRO A 191 -3.54 15.24 -10.73
CA PRO A 191 -2.11 15.50 -10.58
C PRO A 191 -1.84 16.43 -9.38
N LYS A 192 -0.65 16.32 -8.77
CA LYS A 192 -0.26 17.13 -7.60
C LYS A 192 -0.44 18.64 -7.79
N GLU A 193 -0.09 19.14 -8.98
CA GLU A 193 -0.11 20.57 -9.30
C GLU A 193 -1.49 21.08 -9.78
N ALA A 194 -2.57 20.32 -9.54
CA ALA A 194 -3.90 20.74 -9.94
C ALA A 194 -4.36 21.98 -9.14
N ASP A 195 -4.81 23.01 -9.84
CA ASP A 195 -5.41 24.19 -9.21
C ASP A 195 -6.58 23.79 -8.30
N GLY A 196 -6.61 24.34 -7.08
CA GLY A 196 -7.63 24.04 -6.07
C GLY A 196 -7.33 22.83 -5.18
N LEU A 197 -6.29 22.05 -5.49
CA LEU A 197 -5.82 20.96 -4.64
C LEU A 197 -4.88 21.50 -3.56
N SER A 198 -5.15 21.23 -2.29
CA SER A 198 -4.27 21.62 -1.20
C SER A 198 -4.25 20.60 -0.06
N PHE A 199 -3.26 20.74 0.82
CA PHE A 199 -2.98 19.77 1.88
C PHE A 199 -2.95 20.44 3.25
N GLY A 200 -3.43 19.73 4.26
CA GLY A 200 -3.28 20.11 5.66
C GLY A 200 -1.86 19.91 6.17
N GLN A 201 -1.67 20.18 7.46
CA GLN A 201 -0.41 19.84 8.13
C GLN A 201 -0.25 18.32 8.28
N PRO A 202 0.99 17.78 8.28
CA PRO A 202 1.25 16.40 8.67
C PRO A 202 0.55 16.05 9.98
N ILE A 203 -0.20 14.96 9.96
CA ILE A 203 -0.90 14.48 11.15
C ILE A 203 0.11 13.71 12.01
N PRO A 204 0.30 14.07 13.31
CA PRO A 204 1.15 13.30 14.22
C PRO A 204 0.58 11.89 14.44
N LYS A 205 1.46 10.88 14.38
CA LYS A 205 1.09 9.46 14.52
C LYS A 205 1.89 8.83 15.66
N MET A 206 1.49 7.62 16.07
CA MET A 206 2.25 6.81 17.02
C MET A 206 3.49 6.16 16.39
N GLY A 207 3.48 6.01 15.06
CA GLY A 207 4.56 5.40 14.27
C GLY A 207 4.19 5.43 12.79
N MET A 208 4.95 4.67 11.98
CA MET A 208 4.92 4.77 10.51
C MET A 208 5.31 6.17 10.02
N GLU A 209 6.37 6.76 10.58
CA GLU A 209 6.73 8.17 10.31
C GLU A 209 7.07 8.43 8.84
N ALA A 210 7.70 7.46 8.16
CA ALA A 210 7.96 7.54 6.72
C ALA A 210 6.69 7.53 5.85
N ASP A 211 5.52 7.13 6.38
CA ASP A 211 4.24 7.32 5.72
C ASP A 211 3.63 8.67 6.13
N ARG A 212 3.54 9.59 5.16
CA ARG A 212 2.95 10.91 5.38
C ARG A 212 1.44 10.88 5.20
N ASN A 213 0.71 11.36 6.20
CA ASN A 213 -0.74 11.54 6.15
C ASN A 213 -1.10 12.98 6.51
N THR A 214 -1.97 13.58 5.71
CA THR A 214 -2.51 14.94 5.85
C THR A 214 -4.01 14.90 5.51
N GLU A 215 -4.72 15.99 5.80
CA GLU A 215 -5.98 16.27 5.11
C GLU A 215 -5.69 16.68 3.66
N ILE A 216 -6.59 16.33 2.74
CA ILE A 216 -6.57 16.83 1.35
C ILE A 216 -7.85 17.63 1.13
N PHE A 217 -7.72 18.85 0.64
CA PHE A 217 -8.83 19.73 0.31
C PHE A 217 -8.96 19.88 -1.20
N PHE A 218 -10.20 19.78 -1.68
CA PHE A 218 -10.57 20.04 -3.07
C PHE A 218 -11.49 21.26 -3.07
N ASP A 219 -11.00 22.36 -3.63
CA ASP A 219 -11.75 23.62 -3.81
C ASP A 219 -11.82 23.92 -5.31
N ASP A 220 -12.96 23.60 -5.92
CA ASP A 220 -13.21 23.72 -7.36
C ASP A 220 -12.13 23.10 -8.27
N VAL A 221 -11.61 21.92 -7.87
CA VAL A 221 -10.56 21.21 -8.64
C VAL A 221 -11.12 20.69 -9.95
N ARG A 222 -10.62 21.20 -11.08
CA ARG A 222 -11.03 20.74 -12.42
C ARG A 222 -10.34 19.45 -12.81
N VAL A 223 -11.14 18.44 -13.16
CA VAL A 223 -10.68 17.13 -13.60
C VAL A 223 -11.25 16.81 -14.98
N PRO A 224 -10.42 16.66 -16.02
CA PRO A 224 -10.88 16.29 -17.35
C PRO A 224 -11.57 14.91 -17.36
N LYS A 225 -12.51 14.68 -18.28
CA LYS A 225 -13.24 13.39 -18.37
C LYS A 225 -12.30 12.21 -18.60
N GLU A 226 -11.18 12.41 -19.31
CA GLU A 226 -10.15 11.41 -19.55
C GLU A 226 -9.36 11.01 -18.28
N ASN A 227 -9.54 11.71 -17.17
CA ASN A 227 -8.96 11.35 -15.86
C ASN A 227 -9.90 10.51 -14.99
N VAL A 228 -11.12 10.21 -15.47
CA VAL A 228 -12.04 9.28 -14.80
C VAL A 228 -11.63 7.85 -15.11
N ILE A 229 -11.45 7.03 -14.07
CA ILE A 229 -11.08 5.62 -14.20
C ILE A 229 -12.35 4.76 -14.21
N GLY A 230 -12.49 3.93 -15.25
CA GLY A 230 -13.71 3.16 -15.51
C GLY A 230 -14.92 4.04 -15.84
N GLU A 231 -16.11 3.50 -15.67
CA GLU A 231 -17.36 4.26 -15.85
C GLU A 231 -17.92 4.80 -14.51
N ILE A 232 -18.71 5.87 -14.59
CA ILE A 232 -19.46 6.36 -13.43
C ILE A 232 -20.41 5.27 -12.95
N GLY A 233 -20.37 4.98 -11.65
CA GLY A 233 -21.12 3.89 -11.03
C GLY A 233 -20.29 2.62 -10.82
N GLU A 234 -19.09 2.52 -11.40
CA GLU A 234 -18.18 1.38 -11.19
C GLU A 234 -17.25 1.55 -9.99
N GLY A 235 -17.23 2.72 -9.34
CA GLY A 235 -16.30 3.03 -8.25
C GLY A 235 -16.26 1.97 -7.14
N ALA A 236 -17.42 1.51 -6.67
CA ALA A 236 -17.51 0.45 -5.65
C ALA A 236 -16.90 -0.89 -6.10
N LYS A 237 -17.14 -1.29 -7.36
CA LYS A 237 -16.61 -2.53 -7.94
C LYS A 237 -15.10 -2.46 -8.12
N ILE A 238 -14.60 -1.33 -8.63
CA ILE A 238 -13.16 -1.07 -8.78
C ILE A 238 -12.49 -1.07 -7.40
N LEU A 239 -13.11 -0.45 -6.40
CA LEU A 239 -12.61 -0.46 -5.03
C LEU A 239 -12.55 -1.88 -4.46
N GLU A 240 -13.60 -2.68 -4.61
CA GLU A 240 -13.62 -4.07 -4.15
C GLU A 240 -12.47 -4.89 -4.74
N GLN A 241 -12.24 -4.79 -6.04
CA GLN A 241 -11.13 -5.46 -6.71
C GLN A 241 -9.78 -4.93 -6.23
N THR A 242 -9.65 -3.61 -6.10
CA THR A 242 -8.44 -2.95 -5.58
C THR A 242 -8.07 -3.47 -4.21
N VAL A 243 -9.04 -3.55 -3.31
CA VAL A 243 -8.88 -4.08 -1.95
C VAL A 243 -8.52 -5.57 -1.97
N MET A 244 -9.18 -6.37 -2.82
CA MET A 244 -8.87 -7.80 -2.98
C MET A 244 -7.42 -8.04 -3.43
N TYR A 245 -6.91 -7.23 -4.35
CA TYR A 245 -5.54 -7.35 -4.86
C TYR A 245 -4.48 -6.90 -3.84
N ASN A 246 -4.75 -5.85 -3.05
CA ASN A 246 -3.73 -5.20 -2.22
C ASN A 246 -3.74 -5.56 -0.74
N ARG A 247 -4.87 -6.01 -0.16
CA ARG A 247 -4.91 -6.46 1.25
C ARG A 247 -3.85 -7.51 1.61
N PRO A 248 -3.49 -8.48 0.73
CA PRO A 248 -2.37 -9.38 0.99
C PRO A 248 -1.03 -8.64 1.19
N GLY A 249 -0.81 -7.52 0.49
CA GLY A 249 0.38 -6.68 0.66
C GLY A 249 0.46 -6.05 2.07
N ALA A 250 -0.66 -5.56 2.61
CA ALA A 250 -0.71 -5.10 3.99
C ALA A 250 -0.41 -6.24 5.00
N GLY A 251 -0.86 -7.46 4.70
CA GLY A 251 -0.46 -8.65 5.46
C GLY A 251 1.05 -8.92 5.39
N ALA A 252 1.67 -8.77 4.22
CA ALA A 252 3.11 -8.93 4.04
C ALA A 252 3.92 -7.90 4.85
N ILE A 253 3.47 -6.64 4.89
CA ILE A 253 4.08 -5.59 5.73
C ILE A 253 4.06 -6.00 7.20
N ALA A 254 2.90 -6.43 7.71
CA ALA A 254 2.78 -6.85 9.10
C ALA A 254 3.63 -8.10 9.43
N VAL A 255 3.72 -9.05 8.51
CA VAL A 255 4.64 -10.20 8.62
C VAL A 255 6.10 -9.75 8.67
N GLY A 256 6.50 -8.76 7.86
CA GLY A 256 7.86 -8.20 7.86
C GLY A 256 8.22 -7.55 9.19
N ILE A 257 7.34 -6.72 9.73
CA ILE A 257 7.52 -6.09 11.06
C ILE A 257 7.62 -7.16 12.16
N ALA A 258 6.72 -8.15 12.14
CA ALA A 258 6.73 -9.24 13.13
C ALA A 258 8.00 -10.08 13.03
N ARG A 259 8.50 -10.34 11.81
CA ARG A 259 9.74 -11.05 11.56
C ARG A 259 10.94 -10.28 12.12
N ASP A 260 11.05 -8.99 11.84
CA ASP A 260 12.14 -8.16 12.36
C ASP A 260 12.16 -8.13 13.89
N ALA A 261 10.99 -7.92 14.51
CA ALA A 261 10.86 -7.98 15.96
C ALA A 261 11.30 -9.34 16.54
N TYR A 262 10.92 -10.44 15.89
CA TYR A 262 11.35 -11.79 16.25
C TYR A 262 12.87 -11.96 16.12
N GLU A 263 13.48 -11.54 15.00
CA GLU A 263 14.90 -11.70 14.72
C GLU A 263 15.76 -10.89 15.71
N LYS A 264 15.37 -9.63 15.98
CA LYS A 264 16.03 -8.76 16.98
C LYS A 264 15.92 -9.35 18.39
N ALA A 265 14.73 -9.81 18.79
CA ALA A 265 14.52 -10.44 20.10
C ALA A 265 15.32 -11.74 20.24
N LEU A 266 15.35 -12.58 19.19
CA LEU A 266 16.08 -13.84 19.20
C LEU A 266 17.59 -13.62 19.28
N LYS A 267 18.12 -12.63 18.56
CA LYS A 267 19.54 -12.24 18.66
C LYS A 267 19.88 -11.87 20.10
N TYR A 268 19.12 -10.97 20.72
CA TYR A 268 19.34 -10.59 22.11
C TYR A 268 19.23 -11.78 23.07
N ALA A 269 18.26 -12.67 22.87
CA ALA A 269 18.09 -13.84 23.73
C ALA A 269 19.25 -14.84 23.67
N LYS A 270 19.96 -14.92 22.53
CA LYS A 270 21.16 -15.76 22.39
C LYS A 270 22.39 -15.16 23.06
N GLU A 271 22.46 -13.83 23.18
CA GLU A 271 23.61 -13.12 23.72
C GLU A 271 23.49 -12.85 25.24
N ARG A 272 22.27 -12.58 25.72
CA ARG A 272 22.02 -12.25 27.12
C ARG A 272 22.06 -13.49 28.00
N VAL A 273 22.98 -13.54 28.96
CA VAL A 273 23.10 -14.62 29.95
C VAL A 273 22.43 -14.24 31.26
N ILE A 274 21.61 -15.16 31.80
CA ILE A 274 21.09 -15.12 33.18
C ILE A 274 21.22 -16.52 33.79
N GLU A 275 21.52 -16.60 35.09
CA GLU A 275 21.69 -17.88 35.79
C GLU A 275 22.68 -18.85 35.12
N GLY A 276 23.69 -18.29 34.44
CA GLY A 276 24.79 -19.05 33.83
C GLY A 276 24.53 -19.57 32.41
N ILE A 277 23.33 -19.38 31.84
CA ILE A 277 23.01 -19.77 30.45
C ILE A 277 22.35 -18.62 29.66
N PRO A 278 22.46 -18.61 28.32
CA PRO A 278 21.72 -17.68 27.47
C PRO A 278 20.20 -17.71 27.72
N LEU A 279 19.50 -16.58 27.59
CA LEU A 279 18.04 -16.51 27.70
C LEU A 279 17.34 -17.52 26.77
N ALA A 280 17.88 -17.72 25.56
CA ALA A 280 17.35 -18.64 24.56
C ALA A 280 17.41 -20.13 24.98
N GLU A 281 18.13 -20.48 26.05
CA GLU A 281 18.19 -21.84 26.59
C GLU A 281 17.14 -22.12 27.68
N HIS A 282 16.46 -21.09 28.18
CA HIS A 282 15.37 -21.25 29.15
C HIS A 282 14.08 -21.74 28.45
N GLU A 283 13.48 -22.82 28.95
CA GLU A 283 12.32 -23.48 28.32
C GLU A 283 11.14 -22.52 28.05
N LEU A 284 10.80 -21.65 29.01
CA LEU A 284 9.72 -20.67 28.84
C LEU A 284 10.02 -19.62 27.76
N ILE A 285 11.30 -19.31 27.52
CA ILE A 285 11.72 -18.42 26.45
C ILE A 285 11.66 -19.13 25.10
N GLN A 286 12.10 -20.39 25.03
CA GLN A 286 11.96 -21.22 23.83
C GLN A 286 10.51 -21.37 23.41
N ALA A 287 9.60 -21.62 24.37
CA ALA A 287 8.17 -21.71 24.10
C ALA A 287 7.60 -20.43 23.50
N LYS A 288 8.05 -19.25 23.97
CA LYS A 288 7.65 -17.95 23.39
C LYS A 288 8.14 -17.80 21.95
N PHE A 289 9.41 -18.08 21.67
CA PHE A 289 9.94 -18.00 20.31
C PHE A 289 9.27 -19.00 19.36
N ALA A 290 9.00 -20.23 19.82
CA ALA A 290 8.25 -21.20 19.03
C ALA A 290 6.86 -20.68 18.66
N GLN A 291 6.13 -20.07 19.61
CA GLN A 291 4.82 -19.47 19.34
C GLN A 291 4.90 -18.28 18.36
N MET A 292 5.90 -17.40 18.52
CA MET A 292 6.12 -16.29 17.60
C MET A 292 6.40 -16.80 16.19
N ALA A 293 7.33 -17.75 16.03
CA ALA A 293 7.68 -18.34 14.75
C ALA A 293 6.47 -19.00 14.06
N MET A 294 5.67 -19.78 14.80
CA MET A 294 4.45 -20.39 14.27
C MET A 294 3.44 -19.35 13.78
N LYS A 295 3.24 -18.26 14.53
CA LYS A 295 2.30 -17.19 14.13
C LYS A 295 2.77 -16.45 12.88
N ILE A 296 4.06 -16.10 12.82
CA ILE A 296 4.66 -15.42 11.66
C ILE A 296 4.54 -16.31 10.41
N ASP A 297 4.87 -17.60 10.54
CA ASP A 297 4.80 -18.53 9.41
C ASP A 297 3.35 -18.76 8.94
N ALA A 298 2.42 -18.95 9.87
CA ALA A 298 1.00 -19.10 9.54
C ALA A 298 0.45 -17.86 8.82
N ALA A 299 0.79 -16.65 9.29
CA ALA A 299 0.40 -15.39 8.65
C ALA A 299 0.99 -15.27 7.24
N ARG A 300 2.28 -15.58 7.06
CA ARG A 300 2.96 -15.58 5.75
C ARG A 300 2.27 -16.54 4.77
N LEU A 301 1.91 -17.74 5.21
CA LEU A 301 1.22 -18.72 4.35
C LEU A 301 -0.16 -18.22 3.90
N LEU A 302 -0.89 -17.50 4.76
CA LEU A 302 -2.18 -16.92 4.40
C LEU A 302 -2.03 -15.79 3.36
N VAL A 303 -1.01 -14.95 3.49
CA VAL A 303 -0.62 -13.95 2.49
C VAL A 303 -0.29 -14.62 1.15
N GLN A 304 0.62 -15.61 1.16
CA GLN A 304 1.05 -16.34 -0.04
C GLN A 304 -0.13 -17.04 -0.75
N ARG A 305 -1.05 -17.62 0.02
CA ARG A 305 -2.27 -18.23 -0.53
C ARG A 305 -3.16 -17.19 -1.20
N ALA A 306 -3.35 -16.01 -0.61
CA ALA A 306 -4.19 -14.96 -1.18
C ALA A 306 -3.60 -14.41 -2.49
N VAL A 307 -2.29 -14.15 -2.54
CA VAL A 307 -1.63 -13.69 -3.78
C VAL A 307 -1.65 -14.77 -4.88
N TRP A 308 -1.46 -16.05 -4.52
CA TRP A 308 -1.62 -17.16 -5.46
C TRP A 308 -3.05 -17.28 -5.99
N ALA A 309 -4.05 -17.11 -5.12
CA ALA A 309 -5.45 -17.14 -5.51
C ALA A 309 -5.75 -16.02 -6.51
N ASN A 310 -5.27 -14.80 -6.25
CA ASN A 310 -5.40 -13.66 -7.16
C ASN A 310 -4.76 -13.97 -8.53
N ALA A 311 -3.53 -14.49 -8.56
CA ALA A 311 -2.81 -14.82 -9.78
C ALA A 311 -3.46 -15.93 -10.62
N THR A 312 -4.27 -16.80 -9.99
CA THR A 312 -4.93 -17.94 -10.66
C THR A 312 -6.42 -17.70 -10.94
N GLY A 313 -6.91 -16.47 -10.79
CA GLY A 313 -8.32 -16.12 -11.00
C GLY A 313 -9.27 -16.69 -9.93
N LYS A 314 -8.73 -17.15 -8.80
CA LYS A 314 -9.47 -17.70 -7.65
C LYS A 314 -9.52 -16.73 -6.46
N GLY A 315 -9.09 -15.49 -6.69
CA GLY A 315 -9.07 -14.42 -5.70
C GLY A 315 -10.48 -14.16 -5.15
N THR A 316 -10.56 -13.91 -3.84
CA THR A 316 -11.79 -13.46 -3.20
C THR A 316 -11.43 -12.46 -2.12
N LEU A 317 -12.37 -11.55 -1.80
CA LEU A 317 -12.24 -10.68 -0.63
C LEU A 317 -12.02 -11.49 0.66
N SER A 318 -12.62 -12.67 0.79
CA SER A 318 -12.44 -13.53 1.97
C SER A 318 -10.98 -13.93 2.17
N TRP A 319 -10.29 -14.38 1.12
CA TRP A 319 -8.87 -14.73 1.20
C TRP A 319 -8.00 -13.52 1.53
N ALA A 320 -8.28 -12.39 0.90
CA ALA A 320 -7.59 -11.13 1.16
C ALA A 320 -7.77 -10.66 2.61
N ASN A 321 -8.99 -10.80 3.16
CA ASN A 321 -9.31 -10.47 4.54
C ASN A 321 -8.63 -11.40 5.53
N MET A 322 -8.62 -12.71 5.26
CA MET A 322 -7.92 -13.66 6.11
C MET A 322 -6.42 -13.34 6.19
N ALA A 323 -5.78 -13.05 5.05
CA ALA A 323 -4.38 -12.66 5.01
C ALA A 323 -4.08 -11.39 5.82
N LYS A 324 -4.94 -10.37 5.71
CA LYS A 324 -4.79 -9.12 6.46
C LYS A 324 -5.00 -9.34 7.96
N VAL A 325 -6.12 -9.97 8.34
CA VAL A 325 -6.54 -10.12 9.74
C VAL A 325 -5.60 -11.06 10.51
N SER A 326 -5.12 -12.15 9.91
CA SER A 326 -4.19 -13.06 10.58
C SER A 326 -2.83 -12.45 10.91
N SER A 327 -2.49 -11.37 10.21
CA SER A 327 -1.18 -10.72 10.30
C SER A 327 -1.23 -9.44 11.16
N SER A 328 -2.43 -8.91 11.44
CA SER A 328 -2.66 -7.74 12.31
C SER A 328 -2.69 -8.14 13.78
#